data_AF-A0A2N0QQE0-F1
#
_entry.id   AF-A0A2N0QQE0-F1
#
_cell.length_a   1.000
_cell.length_b   1.000
_cell.length_c   1.000
_cell.angle_alpha   90.00
_cell.angle_beta   90.00
_cell.angle_gamma   90.00
#
_symmetry.space_group_name_H-M   'P 1'
#
loop_
_entity.id
_entity.type
_entity.pdbx_description
1 polymer ?
#
loop_
_entity_poly.entity_id
_entity_poly.type
_entity_poly.pdbx_seq_one_letter_code
_entity_poly.pdbx_strand_id
1 'polypeptide(L)'
;NKFNQIILTSVEEFKEIRKNRASTGSLSQKELIDYVDEEFVQKILSRQLVAVNISELTRNGGFDILVDFVRETFKVSWNGKNLSAVKELDNITKELMIPSRSGNKIVDSLS
;
A
#
# COMPACT_ATOMS: atom_id res chain seq x y z
N ASN A 1 6.57 -11.00 9.05
CA ASN A 1 5.68 -9.84 8.81
C ASN A 1 4.57 -10.29 7.84
N LYS A 2 3.29 -10.23 8.25
CA LYS A 2 2.14 -10.72 7.46
C LYS A 2 1.89 -9.90 6.19
N PHE A 3 2.10 -8.59 6.24
CA PHE A 3 2.01 -7.70 5.08
C PHE A 3 3.04 -8.09 4.01
N ASN A 4 4.30 -8.26 4.41
CA ASN A 4 5.36 -8.67 3.47
C ASN A 4 5.07 -10.01 2.79
N GLN A 5 4.44 -10.96 3.50
CA GLN A 5 4.06 -12.25 2.89
C GLN A 5 2.96 -12.05 1.85
N ILE A 6 1.94 -11.24 2.13
CA ILE A 6 0.88 -10.92 1.17
C ILE A 6 1.47 -10.25 -0.09
N ILE A 7 2.36 -9.27 0.07
CA ILE A 7 3.03 -8.62 -1.06
C ILE A 7 3.82 -9.63 -1.89
N LEU A 8 4.59 -10.52 -1.26
CA LEU A 8 5.35 -11.54 -1.98
C LEU A 8 4.44 -12.49 -2.75
N THR A 9 3.34 -12.94 -2.14
CA THR A 9 2.34 -13.78 -2.84
C THR A 9 1.75 -13.04 -4.04
N SER A 10 1.34 -11.78 -3.88
CA SER A 10 0.78 -10.98 -4.98
C SER A 10 1.80 -10.71 -6.09
N VAL A 11 3.07 -10.54 -5.75
CA VAL A 11 4.16 -10.43 -6.75
C VAL A 11 4.26 -11.70 -7.59
N GLU A 12 4.22 -12.88 -6.97
CA GLU A 12 4.27 -14.16 -7.70
C GLU A 12 3.01 -14.40 -8.54
N GLU A 13 1.82 -14.08 -8.01
CA GLU A 13 0.58 -14.11 -8.79
C GLU A 13 0.66 -13.22 -10.02
N PHE A 14 1.21 -12.00 -9.86
CA PHE A 14 1.37 -11.08 -10.98
C PHE A 14 2.41 -11.53 -12.01
N LYS A 15 3.49 -12.17 -11.58
CA LYS A 15 4.47 -12.81 -12.49
C LYS A 15 3.80 -13.85 -13.37
N GLU A 16 2.94 -14.70 -12.80
CA GLU A 16 2.19 -15.70 -13.57
C GLU A 16 1.18 -15.05 -14.54
N ILE A 17 0.48 -13.98 -14.13
CA ILE A 17 -0.38 -13.21 -15.03
C ILE A 17 0.41 -12.65 -16.22
N ARG A 18 1.60 -12.06 -15.98
CA ARG A 18 2.45 -11.54 -17.06
C ARG A 18 2.94 -12.61 -18.01
N LYS A 19 3.35 -13.76 -17.48
CA LYS A 19 3.77 -14.92 -18.26
C LYS A 19 2.67 -15.39 -19.20
N ASN A 20 1.42 -15.45 -18.71
CA ASN A 20 0.25 -15.82 -19.51
C ASN A 20 -0.08 -14.79 -20.61
N ARG A 21 0.33 -13.53 -20.44
CA ARG A 21 0.17 -12.46 -21.44
C ARG A 21 1.36 -12.33 -22.40
N ALA A 22 2.34 -13.23 -22.32
CA ALA A 22 3.62 -13.14 -23.04
C ALA A 22 4.37 -11.81 -22.81
N SER A 23 4.10 -11.12 -21.69
CA SER A 23 4.81 -9.90 -21.30
C SER A 23 6.16 -10.29 -20.69
N THR A 24 7.26 -9.86 -21.34
CA THR A 24 8.64 -10.13 -20.91
C THR A 24 9.38 -8.83 -20.60
N GLY A 25 10.49 -8.91 -19.86
CA GLY A 25 11.29 -7.75 -19.49
C GLY A 25 10.94 -7.14 -18.13
N SER A 26 11.36 -5.89 -17.90
CA SER A 26 11.20 -5.19 -16.62
C SER A 26 9.74 -4.82 -16.33
N LEU A 27 9.41 -4.71 -15.05
CA LEU A 27 8.12 -4.18 -14.59
C LEU A 27 7.94 -2.73 -15.01
N SER A 28 6.96 -2.44 -15.87
CA SER A 28 6.64 -1.06 -16.24
C SER A 28 5.80 -0.37 -15.17
N GLN A 29 5.90 0.96 -15.10
CA GLN A 29 5.07 1.76 -14.17
C GLN A 29 3.58 1.62 -14.47
N LYS A 30 3.19 1.55 -15.76
CA LYS A 30 1.79 1.36 -16.14
C LYS A 30 1.25 0.02 -15.64
N GLU A 31 1.97 -1.07 -15.85
CA GLU A 31 1.58 -2.40 -15.34
C GLU A 31 1.45 -2.41 -13.81
N LEU A 32 2.33 -1.70 -13.11
CA LEU A 32 2.26 -1.57 -11.66
C LEU A 32 1.03 -0.77 -11.20
N ILE A 33 0.76 0.37 -11.82
CA ILE A 33 -0.40 1.22 -11.51
C ILE A 33 -1.71 0.48 -11.80
N ASP A 34 -1.79 -0.22 -12.94
CA ASP A 34 -2.98 -0.96 -13.36
C ASP A 34 -3.25 -2.18 -12.47
N TYR A 35 -2.21 -2.79 -11.87
CA TYR A 35 -2.36 -3.94 -10.98
C TYR A 35 -2.52 -3.58 -9.51
N VAL A 36 -1.78 -2.57 -9.04
CA VAL A 36 -1.84 -2.05 -7.66
C VAL A 36 -2.68 -0.78 -7.68
N ASP A 37 -3.99 -0.99 -7.76
CA ASP A 37 -5.02 0.04 -7.66
C ASP A 37 -5.52 0.22 -6.22
N GLU A 38 -6.47 1.14 -6.04
CA GLU A 38 -7.05 1.43 -4.73
C GLU A 38 -7.75 0.21 -4.13
N GLU A 39 -8.47 -0.58 -4.95
CA GLU A 39 -9.21 -1.75 -4.48
C GLU A 39 -8.25 -2.82 -3.92
N PHE A 40 -7.16 -3.09 -4.65
CA PHE A 40 -6.10 -3.98 -4.21
C PHE A 40 -5.51 -3.50 -2.87
N VAL A 41 -5.22 -2.21 -2.74
CA VAL A 41 -4.66 -1.62 -1.53
C VAL A 41 -5.62 -1.74 -0.35
N GLN A 42 -6.91 -1.44 -0.55
CA GLN A 42 -7.94 -1.64 0.47
C GLN A 42 -8.04 -3.09 0.92
N LYS A 43 -7.94 -4.05 -0.02
CA LYS A 43 -8.01 -5.48 0.28
C LYS A 43 -6.84 -5.92 1.18
N ILE A 44 -5.61 -5.56 0.82
CA ILE A 44 -4.42 -6.00 1.58
C ILE A 44 -4.26 -5.28 2.91
N LEU A 45 -4.76 -4.04 3.03
CA LEU A 45 -4.74 -3.23 4.26
C LEU A 45 -6.05 -3.29 5.05
N SER A 46 -7.01 -4.14 4.63
CA SER A 46 -8.37 -4.19 5.18
C SER A 46 -8.39 -4.26 6.71
N ARG A 47 -7.53 -5.08 7.31
CA ARG A 47 -7.41 -5.21 8.77
C ARG A 47 -6.92 -3.93 9.44
N GLN A 48 -5.96 -3.24 8.84
CA GLN A 48 -5.40 -1.99 9.34
C GLN A 48 -6.41 -0.85 9.21
N LEU A 49 -7.23 -0.86 8.17
CA LEU A 49 -8.22 0.17 7.89
C LEU A 49 -9.50 0.05 8.74
N VAL A 50 -9.71 -1.04 9.48
CA VAL A 50 -10.92 -1.25 10.33
C VAL A 50 -11.17 -0.08 11.30
N ALA A 51 -10.10 0.51 11.84
CA ALA A 51 -10.14 1.58 12.82
C ALA A 51 -9.88 2.98 12.22
N VAL A 52 -9.81 3.09 10.88
CA VAL A 52 -9.50 4.34 10.19
C VAL A 52 -10.77 4.95 9.62
N ASN A 53 -10.90 6.27 9.71
CA ASN A 53 -11.91 7.00 8.96
C ASN A 53 -11.47 7.09 7.49
N ILE A 54 -11.86 6.10 6.68
CA ILE A 54 -11.42 6.01 5.27
C ILE A 54 -11.83 7.26 4.48
N SER A 55 -13.03 7.79 4.69
CA SER A 55 -13.49 9.01 3.99
C SER A 55 -12.61 10.22 4.29
N GLU A 56 -12.17 10.38 5.55
CA GLU A 56 -11.26 11.45 5.93
C GLU A 56 -9.82 11.21 5.45
N LEU A 57 -9.38 9.94 5.44
CA LEU A 57 -8.08 9.54 4.91
C LEU A 57 -8.00 9.76 3.39
N THR A 58 -9.09 9.57 2.66
CA THR A 58 -9.14 9.92 1.23
C THR A 58 -9.16 11.43 1.07
N ARG A 59 -9.98 12.16 1.85
CA ARG A 59 -10.09 13.63 1.77
C ARG A 59 -8.76 14.34 2.04
N ASN A 60 -7.93 13.82 2.94
CA ASN A 60 -6.64 14.41 3.28
C ASN A 60 -5.47 13.91 2.40
N GLY A 61 -5.73 13.10 1.37
CA GLY A 61 -4.71 12.53 0.48
C GLY A 61 -3.90 11.39 1.11
N GLY A 62 -4.21 10.98 2.33
CA GLY A 62 -3.50 9.89 3.02
C GLY A 62 -3.72 8.53 2.36
N PHE A 63 -4.85 8.31 1.70
CA PHE A 63 -5.09 7.06 0.98
C PHE A 63 -4.17 6.94 -0.26
N ASP A 64 -3.93 8.04 -0.96
CA ASP A 64 -2.99 8.08 -2.10
C ASP A 64 -1.56 7.72 -1.65
N ILE A 65 -1.14 8.23 -0.49
CA ILE A 65 0.14 7.88 0.13
C ILE A 65 0.22 6.37 0.45
N LEU A 66 -0.89 5.75 0.90
CA LEU A 66 -0.93 4.30 1.12
C LEU A 66 -0.81 3.51 -0.18
N VAL A 67 -1.44 3.99 -1.26
CA VAL A 67 -1.32 3.37 -2.58
C VAL A 67 0.13 3.41 -3.05
N ASP A 68 0.79 4.56 -2.95
CA ASP A 68 2.19 4.73 -3.35
C ASP A 68 3.14 3.88 -2.50
N PHE A 69 2.89 3.80 -1.19
CA PHE A 69 3.62 2.92 -0.29
C PHE A 69 3.54 1.45 -0.72
N VAL A 70 2.35 0.97 -1.08
CA VAL A 70 2.16 -0.42 -1.54
C VAL A 70 2.85 -0.64 -2.89
N ARG A 71 2.74 0.30 -3.82
CA ARG A 71 3.41 0.24 -5.13
C ARG A 71 4.92 0.13 -5.01
N GLU A 72 5.54 0.97 -4.19
CA GLU A 72 6.98 0.90 -3.96
C GLU A 72 7.37 -0.40 -3.24
N THR A 73 6.58 -0.86 -2.25
CA THR A 73 6.83 -2.16 -1.61
C THR A 73 6.75 -3.32 -2.61
N PHE A 74 5.79 -3.28 -3.52
CA PHE A 74 5.59 -4.28 -4.56
C PHE A 74 6.77 -4.30 -5.53
N LYS A 75 7.17 -3.14 -6.03
CA LYS A 75 8.32 -2.94 -6.93
C LYS A 75 9.64 -3.39 -6.31
N VAL A 76 9.85 -3.12 -5.01
CA VAL A 76 11.02 -3.62 -4.27
C VAL A 76 11.00 -5.13 -4.17
N SER A 77 9.82 -5.70 -3.92
CA SER A 77 9.64 -7.15 -3.77
C SER A 77 9.78 -7.89 -5.11
N TRP A 78 9.48 -7.22 -6.23
CA TRP A 78 9.65 -7.74 -7.59
C TRP A 78 11.10 -8.17 -7.88
N ASN A 79 12.08 -7.35 -7.47
CA ASN A 79 13.50 -7.58 -7.76
C ASN A 79 14.21 -8.50 -6.75
N GLY A 80 13.48 -9.05 -5.77
CA GLY A 80 14.04 -9.84 -4.66
C GLY A 80 14.46 -8.94 -3.49
N LYS A 81 14.03 -9.34 -2.28
CA LYS A 81 14.14 -8.65 -0.98
C LYS A 81 15.32 -7.67 -0.87
N ASN A 82 15.10 -6.41 -1.26
CA ASN A 82 16.10 -5.37 -1.07
C ASN A 82 15.85 -4.62 0.24
N LEU A 83 16.63 -4.97 1.28
CA LEU A 83 16.55 -4.38 2.63
C LEU A 83 16.81 -2.87 2.66
N SER A 84 17.54 -2.30 1.68
CA SER A 84 17.75 -0.85 1.61
C SER A 84 16.48 -0.10 1.22
N ALA A 85 15.66 -0.68 0.33
CA ALA A 85 14.45 -0.03 -0.15
C ALA A 85 13.29 -0.10 0.86
N VAL A 86 13.36 -1.03 1.82
CA VAL A 86 12.47 -1.01 3.01
C VAL A 86 12.71 0.24 3.87
N LYS A 87 13.92 0.81 3.87
CA LYS A 87 14.21 2.07 4.60
C LYS A 87 13.63 3.31 3.89
N GLU A 88 13.42 3.25 2.58
CA GLU A 88 12.78 4.35 1.83
C GLU A 88 11.26 4.39 2.06
N LEU A 89 10.63 3.24 2.34
CA LEU A 89 9.22 3.16 2.70
C LEU A 89 8.87 3.93 3.98
N ASP A 90 9.81 3.97 4.94
CA ASP A 90 9.64 4.74 6.18
C ASP A 90 9.49 6.25 5.89
N ASN A 91 10.12 6.73 4.81
CA ASN A 91 10.08 8.14 4.42
C ASN A 91 8.73 8.54 3.76
N ILE A 92 8.07 7.59 3.07
CA ILE A 92 6.76 7.81 2.43
C ILE A 92 5.67 8.01 3.49
N THR A 93 5.81 7.35 4.64
CA THR A 93 4.80 7.41 5.71
C THR A 93 5.02 8.53 6.73
N LYS A 94 6.10 9.33 6.63
CA LYS A 94 6.46 10.33 7.66
C LYS A 94 5.41 11.42 7.87
N GLU A 95 4.77 11.86 6.80
CA GLU A 95 3.76 12.93 6.84
C GLU A 95 2.31 12.37 6.83
N LEU A 96 2.16 11.05 6.98
CA LEU A 96 0.86 10.40 6.87
C LEU A 96 0.01 10.63 8.12
N MET A 97 -1.00 11.51 8.00
CA MET A 97 -2.03 11.67 9.02
C MET A 97 -3.05 10.52 8.93
N ILE A 98 -3.10 9.68 9.96
CA ILE A 98 -4.09 8.58 10.08
C ILE A 98 -5.29 9.05 10.91
N PRO A 99 -6.46 9.31 10.30
CA PRO A 99 -7.64 9.74 11.04
C PRO A 99 -8.31 8.55 11.74
N SER A 100 -8.57 8.71 13.04
CA SER A 100 -9.28 7.70 13.82
C SER A 100 -10.75 7.61 13.43
N ARG A 101 -11.28 6.39 13.34
CA ARG A 101 -12.71 6.13 13.12
C ARG A 101 -13.60 6.68 14.23
N SER A 102 -13.09 6.87 15.45
CA SER A 102 -13.91 7.31 16.57
C SER A 102 -14.35 8.77 16.47
N GLY A 103 -13.76 9.61 15.62
CA GLY A 103 -14.08 11.04 15.48
C GLY A 103 -13.84 11.91 16.73
N ASN A 104 -13.72 11.29 17.90
CA ASN A 104 -13.43 11.95 19.16
C ASN A 104 -11.99 12.41 19.16
N LYS A 105 -11.81 13.70 18.90
CA LYS A 105 -10.72 14.44 19.50
C LYS A 105 -10.80 14.21 21.00
N ILE A 106 -9.84 13.48 21.57
CA ILE A 106 -9.73 13.27 23.03
C ILE A 106 -9.74 14.62 23.79
N VAL A 107 -9.45 15.73 23.10
CA VAL A 107 -9.52 17.10 23.63
C VAL A 107 -10.95 17.64 23.84
N ASP A 108 -11.99 17.05 23.25
CA ASP A 108 -13.38 17.52 23.43
C ASP A 108 -14.07 16.90 24.66
N SER A 109 -13.42 15.96 25.35
CA SER A 109 -13.94 15.26 26.54
C SER A 109 -13.40 15.80 27.87
N LEU A 110 -12.81 17.01 27.87
CA LEU A 110 -12.27 17.69 29.07
C LEU A 110 -12.98 19.03 29.37
N SER A 111 -14.24 19.20 28.95
CA SER A 111 -15.09 20.34 29.32
C SER A 111 -15.85 20.10 30.62
#